data_AF-K5VZE8-F1
#
_entry.id   AF-K5VZE8-F1
#
_cell.length_a   1.000
_cell.length_b   1.000
_cell.length_c   1.000
_cell.angle_alpha   90.00
_cell.angle_beta   90.00
_cell.angle_gamma   90.00
#
_symmetry.space_group_name_H-M   'P 1'
#
loop_
_entity.id
_entity.type
_entity.pdbx_description
1 polymer ?
#
loop_
_entity_poly.entity_id
_entity_poly.type
_entity_poly.pdbx_seq_one_letter_code
_entity_poly.pdbx_strand_id
1 'polypeptide(L)'
;MRGAAFLARMDGSSEFTSHQGKSTIVVDIGGTTTDAGVLLPSGFPRQAAAFIEIGGVRTNFSMADVQSIGLGGGSRVKIHQTETGDAVTVGPDSVGHNLTRDAKVFGGDVLTATDVVVADGTVEIGENVRVADISSDVIQKSRDAIKRLLERIVDKNENFSRRCNAALSRRWKYHRS
;
A
#
# COMPACT_ATOMS: atom_id res chain seq x y z
N MET A 1 7.84 -5.26 7.43
CA MET A 1 7.06 -4.79 8.60
C MET A 1 7.85 -4.52 9.88
N ARG A 2 8.62 -5.46 10.47
CA ARG A 2 9.41 -5.14 11.70
C ARG A 2 10.50 -4.09 11.46
N GLY A 3 11.13 -4.09 10.28
CA GLY A 3 12.08 -3.04 9.89
C GLY A 3 11.43 -1.65 9.86
N ALA A 4 10.25 -1.50 9.25
CA ALA A 4 9.49 -0.25 9.28
C ALA A 4 9.11 0.18 10.70
N ALA A 5 8.73 -0.76 11.59
CA ALA A 5 8.47 -0.47 13.00
C ALA A 5 9.71 0.03 13.76
N PHE A 6 10.88 -0.47 13.36
CA PHE A 6 12.17 -0.09 13.93
C PHE A 6 12.60 1.30 13.43
N LEU A 7 12.48 1.56 12.12
CA LEU A 7 12.78 2.87 11.52
C LEU A 7 11.86 3.98 12.05
N ALA A 8 10.55 3.72 12.12
CA ALA A 8 9.58 4.65 12.71
C ALA A 8 9.87 5.01 14.18
N ARG A 9 10.61 4.15 14.91
CA ARG A 9 11.10 4.44 16.26
C ARG A 9 12.39 5.24 16.29
N MET A 10 13.25 5.13 15.27
CA MET A 10 14.51 5.88 15.16
C MET A 10 14.34 7.29 14.63
N ASP A 11 13.37 7.51 13.72
CA ASP A 11 13.20 8.79 13.02
C ASP A 11 12.66 9.93 13.91
N GLY A 12 12.52 9.71 15.22
CA GLY A 12 12.24 10.78 16.19
C GLY A 12 10.93 11.54 15.95
N SER A 13 10.03 11.04 15.08
CA SER A 13 8.70 11.59 14.92
C SER A 13 7.97 11.42 16.25
N SER A 14 7.88 12.51 17.00
CA SER A 14 7.27 12.59 18.33
C SER A 14 5.82 12.08 18.36
N GLU A 15 5.18 11.92 17.19
CA GLU A 15 3.89 11.26 17.02
C GLU A 15 3.91 9.74 17.30
N PHE A 16 4.95 8.99 16.92
CA PHE A 16 4.95 7.53 17.10
C PHE A 16 5.12 7.14 18.58
N THR A 17 5.92 7.91 19.32
CA THR A 17 6.06 7.79 20.78
C THR A 17 4.81 8.25 21.54
N SER A 18 3.97 9.10 20.94
CA SER A 18 2.70 9.57 21.54
C SER A 18 1.57 8.54 21.48
N HIS A 19 1.73 7.47 20.70
CA HIS A 19 0.73 6.42 20.49
C HIS A 19 0.96 5.19 21.35
N GLN A 20 1.38 5.39 22.61
CA GLN A 20 1.38 4.31 23.60
C GLN A 20 -0.03 3.69 23.69
N GLY A 21 -0.14 2.40 23.34
CA GLY A 21 -1.39 1.66 23.41
C GLY A 21 -2.22 1.58 22.13
N LYS A 22 -1.81 2.18 21.00
CA LYS A 22 -2.55 2.11 19.73
C LYS A 22 -1.89 1.16 18.73
N SER A 23 -2.71 0.53 17.88
CA SER A 23 -2.22 -0.24 16.73
C SER A 23 -1.80 0.71 15.60
N THR A 24 -0.77 0.33 14.86
CA THR A 24 -0.26 1.10 13.70
C THR A 24 -0.46 0.29 12.43
N ILE A 25 -0.84 0.94 11.34
CA ILE A 25 -0.82 0.35 10.00
C ILE A 25 0.50 0.73 9.33
N VAL A 26 1.26 -0.28 8.91
CA VAL A 26 2.47 -0.10 8.09
C VAL A 26 2.06 -0.33 6.65
N VAL A 27 2.38 0.62 5.78
CA VAL A 27 2.16 0.55 4.34
C VAL A 27 3.53 0.63 3.66
N ASP A 28 3.87 -0.39 2.89
CA ASP A 28 5.12 -0.53 2.15
C ASP A 28 4.79 -0.45 0.65
N ILE A 29 5.20 0.65 0.00
CA ILE A 29 4.93 0.91 -1.41
C ILE A 29 6.18 0.60 -2.21
N GLY A 30 6.13 -0.46 -3.01
CA GLY A 30 7.20 -0.85 -3.92
C GLY A 30 7.01 -0.34 -5.35
N GLY A 31 7.78 -0.89 -6.28
CA GLY A 31 7.66 -0.58 -7.71
C GLY A 31 6.43 -1.19 -8.39
N THR A 32 5.79 -2.20 -7.79
CA THR A 32 4.64 -2.91 -8.40
C THR A 32 3.45 -3.03 -7.45
N THR A 33 3.74 -3.28 -6.18
CA THR A 33 2.74 -3.59 -5.17
C THR A 33 2.87 -2.66 -3.99
N THR A 34 1.75 -2.50 -3.30
CA THR A 34 1.67 -1.89 -1.99
C THR A 34 1.20 -2.95 -1.01
N ASP A 35 2.00 -3.21 0.00
CA ASP A 35 1.70 -4.16 1.07
C ASP A 35 1.36 -3.40 2.35
N ALA A 36 0.25 -3.75 2.99
CA ALA A 36 -0.15 -3.16 4.26
C ALA A 36 -0.42 -4.23 5.31
N GLY A 37 0.07 -3.98 6.52
CA GLY A 37 -0.24 -4.82 7.67
C GLY A 37 -0.25 -4.04 8.96
N VAL A 38 -0.70 -4.68 10.02
CA VAL A 38 -0.94 -4.01 11.31
C VAL A 38 0.09 -4.44 12.34
N LEU A 39 0.66 -3.47 13.03
CA LEU A 39 1.42 -3.66 14.25
C LEU A 39 0.50 -3.43 15.44
N LEU A 40 0.53 -4.37 16.38
CA LEU A 40 -0.16 -4.23 17.66
C LEU A 40 0.60 -3.21 18.54
N PRO A 41 -0.02 -2.69 19.61
CA PRO A 41 0.66 -1.79 20.55
C PRO A 41 1.95 -2.37 21.15
N SER A 42 2.03 -3.71 21.20
CA SER A 42 3.24 -4.43 21.62
C SER A 42 4.41 -4.32 20.64
N GLY A 43 4.20 -3.75 19.45
CA GLY A 43 5.18 -3.67 18.36
C GLY A 43 5.29 -4.95 17.52
N PHE A 44 4.53 -5.99 17.84
CA PHE A 44 4.49 -7.21 17.06
C PHE A 44 3.46 -7.12 15.92
N PRO A 45 3.74 -7.70 14.74
CA PRO A 45 2.76 -7.82 13.68
C PRO A 45 1.52 -8.60 14.15
N ARG A 46 0.34 -8.12 13.75
CA ARG A 46 -0.91 -8.87 13.87
C ARG A 46 -0.75 -10.18 13.10
N GLN A 47 -1.08 -11.29 13.75
CA GLN A 47 -0.97 -12.62 13.15
C GLN A 47 -2.22 -12.95 12.34
N ALA A 48 -2.05 -13.60 11.20
CA ALA A 48 -3.14 -14.19 10.44
C ALA A 48 -3.76 -15.34 11.26
N ALA A 49 -5.09 -15.40 11.29
CA ALA A 49 -5.81 -16.40 12.08
C ALA A 49 -6.09 -17.65 11.25
N ALA A 50 -5.12 -18.57 11.12
CA ALA A 50 -5.36 -19.99 10.83
C ALA A 50 -4.03 -20.74 10.72
N PHE A 51 -4.02 -21.99 11.21
CA PHE A 51 -3.05 -22.99 10.81
C PHE A 51 -2.99 -23.03 9.28
N ILE A 52 -1.80 -22.90 8.70
CA ILE A 52 -1.59 -22.98 7.26
C ILE A 52 -1.00 -24.35 6.92
N GLU A 53 -1.57 -24.97 5.90
CA GLU A 53 -1.08 -26.22 5.37
C GLU A 53 -0.06 -25.93 4.27
N ILE A 54 1.20 -26.26 4.53
CA ILE A 54 2.29 -26.09 3.55
C ILE A 54 2.75 -27.49 3.17
N GLY A 55 2.56 -27.87 1.90
CA GLY A 55 2.95 -29.20 1.40
C GLY A 55 2.26 -30.37 2.10
N GLY A 56 1.01 -30.20 2.56
CA GLY A 56 0.25 -31.25 3.25
C GLY A 56 0.48 -31.31 4.77
N VAL A 57 1.36 -30.48 5.32
CA VAL A 57 1.61 -30.42 6.77
C VAL A 57 0.91 -29.21 7.37
N ARG A 58 0.03 -29.45 8.34
CA ARG A 58 -0.54 -28.39 9.17
C ARG A 58 0.55 -27.78 10.04
N THR A 59 0.89 -26.54 9.76
CA THR A 59 1.89 -25.79 10.52
C THR A 59 1.22 -24.67 11.33
N ASN A 60 1.72 -24.46 12.54
CA ASN A 60 1.30 -23.34 13.40
C ASN A 60 2.30 -22.17 13.27
N PHE A 61 2.62 -21.78 12.02
CA PHE A 61 3.44 -20.59 11.80
C PHE A 61 2.62 -19.35 12.09
N SER A 62 3.12 -18.52 13.00
CA SER A 62 2.63 -17.16 13.18
C SER A 62 3.07 -16.31 11.99
N MET A 63 2.25 -16.25 10.93
CA MET A 63 2.46 -15.37 9.80
C MET A 63 1.83 -14.00 10.07
N ALA A 64 2.50 -12.93 9.66
CA ALA A 64 1.91 -11.61 9.74
C ALA A 64 0.74 -11.50 8.74
N ASP A 65 -0.36 -10.93 9.20
CA ASP A 65 -1.50 -10.61 8.36
C ASP A 65 -1.19 -9.37 7.51
N VAL A 66 -0.86 -9.63 6.25
CA VAL A 66 -0.52 -8.63 5.24
C VAL A 66 -1.55 -8.68 4.12
N GLN A 67 -2.02 -7.51 3.71
CA GLN A 67 -2.85 -7.32 2.54
C GLN A 67 -1.99 -6.67 1.45
N SER A 68 -2.22 -7.02 0.19
CA SER A 68 -1.46 -6.49 -0.95
C SER A 68 -2.41 -5.95 -2.01
N ILE A 69 -2.03 -4.85 -2.66
CA ILE A 69 -2.69 -4.31 -3.85
C ILE A 69 -1.67 -4.08 -4.97
N GLY A 70 -2.11 -4.19 -6.23
CA GLY A 70 -1.31 -3.88 -7.42
C GLY A 70 -1.15 -2.38 -7.64
N LEU A 71 -0.54 -1.70 -6.68
CA LEU A 71 -0.23 -0.27 -6.75
C LEU A 71 1.23 -0.08 -6.35
N GLY A 72 2.05 0.49 -7.20
CA GLY A 72 3.43 0.85 -6.93
C GLY A 72 3.93 1.91 -7.91
N GLY A 73 5.22 2.25 -7.83
CA GLY A 73 5.80 3.29 -8.70
C GLY A 73 5.61 3.01 -10.21
N GLY A 74 5.76 1.75 -10.62
CA GLY A 74 5.57 1.32 -12.00
C GLY A 74 4.15 0.94 -12.40
N SER A 75 3.16 1.15 -11.52
CA SER A 75 1.76 0.90 -11.89
C SER A 75 1.38 1.76 -13.09
N ARG A 76 0.83 1.11 -14.12
CA ARG A 76 0.47 1.77 -15.38
C ARG A 76 -0.76 2.65 -15.17
N VAL A 77 -0.70 3.84 -15.76
CA VAL A 77 -1.81 4.80 -15.76
C VAL A 77 -2.46 4.73 -17.13
N LYS A 78 -3.76 4.45 -17.17
CA LYS A 78 -4.55 4.36 -18.41
C LYS A 78 -5.63 5.40 -18.41
N ILE A 79 -5.71 6.14 -19.51
CA ILE A 79 -6.73 7.14 -19.79
C ILE A 79 -7.74 6.49 -20.72
N HIS A 80 -9.01 6.52 -20.33
CA HIS A 80 -10.13 5.96 -21.07
C HIS A 80 -11.08 7.10 -21.41
N GLN A 81 -11.51 7.18 -22.67
CA GLN A 81 -12.54 8.15 -23.05
C GLN A 81 -13.91 7.64 -22.60
N THR A 82 -14.67 8.51 -21.93
CA THR A 82 -16.06 8.21 -21.52
C THR A 82 -17.00 9.32 -21.98
N GLU A 83 -18.31 9.07 -21.93
CA GLU A 83 -19.33 10.05 -22.30
C GLU A 83 -19.27 11.34 -21.48
N THR A 84 -18.71 11.28 -20.27
CA THR A 84 -18.56 12.42 -19.34
C THR A 84 -17.14 12.99 -19.31
N GLY A 85 -16.28 12.57 -20.24
CA GLY A 85 -14.88 12.99 -20.34
C GLY A 85 -13.88 11.87 -20.07
N ASP A 86 -12.60 12.21 -19.88
CA ASP A 86 -11.56 11.22 -19.65
C ASP A 86 -11.67 10.59 -18.24
N ALA A 87 -11.67 9.27 -18.17
CA ALA A 87 -11.54 8.50 -16.94
C ALA A 87 -10.12 7.94 -16.81
N VAL A 88 -9.52 8.05 -15.63
CA VAL A 88 -8.16 7.57 -15.38
C VAL A 88 -8.17 6.39 -14.41
N THR A 89 -7.38 5.37 -14.73
CA THR A 89 -7.17 4.18 -13.90
C THR A 89 -5.68 3.97 -13.64
N VAL A 90 -5.34 3.44 -12.47
CA VAL A 90 -3.96 3.18 -12.05
C VAL A 90 -3.85 1.72 -11.59
N GLY A 91 -2.94 0.97 -12.21
CA GLY A 91 -2.79 -0.46 -11.98
C GLY A 91 -4.01 -1.29 -12.42
N PRO A 92 -4.10 -2.59 -12.04
CA PRO A 92 -3.14 -3.32 -11.22
C PRO A 92 -1.86 -3.74 -11.96
N ASP A 93 -1.83 -3.57 -13.28
CA ASP A 93 -0.67 -3.87 -14.10
C ASP A 93 0.47 -2.87 -13.88
N SER A 94 1.70 -3.37 -13.94
CA SER A 94 2.92 -2.61 -13.70
C SER A 94 4.00 -2.96 -14.70
N VAL A 95 4.85 -2.00 -15.04
CA VAL A 95 6.10 -2.25 -15.78
C VAL A 95 7.16 -2.96 -14.91
N GLY A 96 6.93 -3.02 -13.59
CA GLY A 96 7.73 -3.76 -12.63
C GLY A 96 9.20 -3.34 -12.64
N HIS A 97 10.10 -4.30 -12.79
CA HIS A 97 11.54 -4.05 -12.84
C HIS A 97 11.98 -3.22 -14.06
N ASN A 98 11.14 -3.09 -15.10
CA ASN A 98 11.43 -2.29 -16.28
C ASN A 98 11.09 -0.80 -16.10
N LEU A 99 10.79 -0.34 -14.88
CA LEU A 99 10.44 1.05 -14.60
C LEU A 99 11.41 2.06 -15.22
N THR A 100 12.71 1.84 -15.04
CA THR A 100 13.77 2.74 -15.55
C THR A 100 13.96 2.67 -17.06
N ARG A 101 13.30 1.73 -17.76
CA ARG A 101 13.34 1.60 -19.22
C ARG A 101 12.03 2.07 -19.85
N ASP A 102 10.90 1.69 -19.28
CA ASP A 102 9.59 1.79 -19.92
C ASP A 102 8.80 3.04 -19.48
N ALA A 103 9.09 3.63 -18.32
CA ALA A 103 8.38 4.84 -17.87
C ALA A 103 8.84 6.11 -18.59
N LYS A 104 7.91 7.04 -18.82
CA LYS A 104 8.15 8.29 -19.56
C LYS A 104 9.29 9.11 -18.97
N VAL A 105 9.35 9.25 -17.66
CA VAL A 105 10.36 10.05 -16.95
C VAL A 105 11.79 9.55 -17.18
N PHE A 106 11.95 8.27 -17.53
CA PHE A 106 13.23 7.65 -17.87
C PHE A 106 13.47 7.49 -19.39
N GLY A 107 12.58 8.02 -20.23
CA GLY A 107 12.71 7.96 -21.70
C GLY A 107 11.93 6.84 -22.39
N GLY A 108 11.10 6.10 -21.64
CA GLY A 108 10.14 5.15 -22.22
C GLY A 108 8.84 5.82 -22.70
N ASP A 109 7.86 5.01 -23.08
CA ASP A 109 6.58 5.44 -23.64
C ASP A 109 5.37 5.12 -22.75
N VAL A 110 5.57 4.40 -21.65
CA VAL A 110 4.50 3.99 -20.74
C VAL A 110 4.30 5.05 -19.66
N LEU A 111 3.07 5.53 -19.52
CA LEU A 111 2.69 6.37 -18.39
C LEU A 111 2.51 5.54 -17.12
N THR A 112 3.22 5.90 -16.06
CA THR A 112 3.26 5.21 -14.76
C THR A 112 2.92 6.13 -13.59
N ALA A 113 2.69 5.56 -12.41
CA ALA A 113 2.44 6.32 -11.19
C ALA A 113 3.63 7.22 -10.81
N THR A 114 4.88 6.78 -11.05
CA THR A 114 6.07 7.61 -10.86
C THR A 114 6.03 8.85 -11.76
N ASP A 115 5.65 8.70 -13.04
CA ASP A 115 5.56 9.84 -13.97
C ASP A 115 4.56 10.89 -13.49
N VAL A 116 3.42 10.45 -12.96
CA VAL A 116 2.38 11.34 -12.40
C VAL A 116 2.91 12.14 -11.21
N VAL A 117 3.61 11.48 -10.27
CA VAL A 117 4.14 12.14 -9.06
C VAL A 117 5.26 13.12 -9.40
N VAL A 118 6.07 12.82 -10.42
CA VAL A 118 7.10 13.73 -10.94
C VAL A 118 6.46 14.93 -11.65
N ALA A 119 5.45 14.70 -12.50
CA ALA A 119 4.73 15.77 -13.19
C ALA A 119 3.97 16.70 -12.22
N ASP A 120 3.51 16.16 -11.10
CA ASP A 120 2.88 16.92 -10.00
C ASP A 120 3.90 17.77 -9.21
N GLY A 121 5.21 17.62 -9.47
CA GLY A 121 6.27 18.37 -8.81
C GLY A 121 6.54 17.95 -7.36
N THR A 122 5.98 16.81 -6.91
CA THR A 122 6.13 16.33 -5.54
C THR A 122 7.50 15.66 -5.31
N VAL A 123 8.11 15.10 -6.36
CA VAL A 123 9.37 14.37 -6.28
C VAL A 123 10.24 14.65 -7.51
N GLU A 124 11.55 14.78 -7.31
CA GLU A 124 12.54 14.86 -8.38
C GLU A 124 13.16 13.47 -8.66
N ILE A 125 12.67 12.81 -9.70
CA ILE A 125 13.18 11.51 -10.19
C ILE A 125 13.26 11.58 -11.72
N GLY A 126 14.36 11.09 -12.31
CA GLY A 126 14.52 11.06 -13.76
C GLY A 126 14.54 12.45 -14.39
N GLU A 127 13.94 12.61 -15.57
CA GLU A 127 13.92 13.87 -16.31
C GLU A 127 12.52 14.50 -16.38
N ASN A 128 12.26 15.51 -15.54
CA ASN A 128 10.97 16.21 -15.44
C ASN A 128 10.42 16.72 -16.79
N VAL A 129 11.30 17.10 -17.72
CA VAL A 129 10.92 17.58 -19.06
C VAL A 129 10.12 16.53 -19.84
N ARG A 130 10.33 15.24 -19.58
CA ARG A 130 9.65 14.14 -20.28
C ARG A 130 8.22 13.88 -19.82
N VAL A 131 7.81 14.51 -18.72
CA VAL A 131 6.47 14.36 -18.15
C VAL A 131 5.71 15.70 -18.08
N ALA A 132 6.29 16.76 -18.66
CA ALA A 132 5.70 18.10 -18.70
C ALA A 132 4.47 18.20 -19.62
N ASP A 133 4.27 17.22 -20.52
CA ASP A 133 3.12 17.12 -21.42
C ASP A 133 1.87 16.54 -20.74
N ILE A 134 2.00 15.99 -19.53
CA ILE A 134 0.88 15.38 -18.81
C ILE A 134 -0.06 16.49 -18.32
N SER A 135 -1.33 16.40 -18.70
CA SER A 135 -2.33 17.40 -18.31
C SER A 135 -2.62 17.38 -16.81
N SER A 136 -2.94 18.54 -16.25
CA SER A 136 -3.32 18.69 -14.84
C SER A 136 -4.53 17.84 -14.46
N ASP A 137 -5.47 17.65 -15.38
CA ASP A 137 -6.64 16.79 -15.19
C ASP A 137 -6.25 15.31 -15.00
N VAL A 138 -5.32 14.80 -15.83
CA VAL A 138 -4.80 13.43 -15.68
C VAL A 138 -4.02 13.27 -14.37
N ILE A 139 -3.23 14.27 -14.00
CA ILE A 139 -2.50 14.28 -12.72
C ILE A 139 -3.50 14.16 -11.56
N GLN A 140 -4.51 15.05 -11.51
CA GLN A 140 -5.48 15.05 -10.41
C GLN A 140 -6.28 13.75 -10.35
N LYS A 141 -6.81 13.26 -11.48
CA LYS A 141 -7.57 12.00 -11.52
C LYS A 141 -6.72 10.79 -11.11
N SER A 142 -5.45 10.78 -11.50
CA SER A 142 -4.49 9.74 -11.09
C SER A 142 -4.24 9.78 -9.59
N ARG A 143 -4.00 10.97 -9.02
CA ARG A 143 -3.81 11.15 -7.57
C ARG A 143 -5.03 10.69 -6.79
N ASP A 144 -6.23 11.02 -7.25
CA ASP A 144 -7.46 10.58 -6.61
C ASP A 144 -7.64 9.05 -6.70
N ALA A 145 -7.28 8.43 -7.83
CA ALA A 145 -7.31 6.98 -7.98
C ALA A 145 -6.32 6.27 -7.06
N ILE A 146 -5.08 6.78 -6.94
CA ILE A 146 -4.04 6.29 -6.02
C ILE A 146 -4.53 6.42 -4.57
N LYS A 147 -5.08 7.58 -4.20
CA LYS A 147 -5.64 7.81 -2.87
C LYS A 147 -6.75 6.80 -2.55
N ARG A 148 -7.71 6.61 -3.46
CA ARG A 148 -8.79 5.61 -3.29
C ARG A 148 -8.28 4.16 -3.18
N LEU A 149 -7.17 3.83 -3.84
CA LEU A 149 -6.52 2.52 -3.70
C LEU A 149 -5.89 2.34 -2.32
N LEU A 150 -5.19 3.35 -1.83
CA LEU A 150 -4.55 3.37 -0.51
C LEU A 150 -5.58 3.36 0.64
N GLU A 151 -6.63 4.16 0.54
CA GLU A 151 -7.74 4.17 1.51
C GLU A 151 -8.37 2.79 1.62
N ARG A 152 -8.64 2.12 0.48
CA ARG A 152 -9.23 0.77 0.49
C ARG A 152 -8.36 -0.28 1.20
N ILE A 153 -7.04 -0.23 1.07
CA ILE A 153 -6.17 -1.20 1.75
C ILE A 153 -6.06 -0.89 3.25
N VAL A 154 -6.09 0.39 3.64
CA VAL A 154 -6.15 0.81 5.04
C VAL A 154 -7.48 0.38 5.68
N ASP A 155 -8.61 0.64 5.04
CA ASP A 155 -9.95 0.26 5.53
C ASP A 155 -10.10 -1.25 5.74
N LYS A 156 -9.55 -2.05 4.81
CA LYS A 156 -9.50 -3.51 4.95
C LYS A 156 -8.76 -3.92 6.21
N ASN A 157 -7.63 -3.27 6.48
CA ASN A 157 -6.80 -3.55 7.66
C ASN A 157 -7.47 -3.12 8.97
N GLU A 158 -8.21 -2.02 8.99
CA GLU A 158 -9.01 -1.57 10.14
C GLU A 158 -10.18 -2.50 10.42
N ASN A 159 -10.99 -2.82 9.40
CA ASN A 159 -12.15 -3.68 9.54
C ASN A 159 -11.75 -5.11 9.95
N PHE A 160 -10.63 -5.60 9.42
CA PHE A 160 -10.06 -6.86 9.88
C PHE A 160 -9.60 -6.79 11.34
N SER A 161 -8.98 -5.67 11.76
CA SER A 161 -8.60 -5.44 13.16
C SER A 161 -9.79 -5.55 14.12
N ARG A 162 -10.92 -4.94 13.75
CA ARG A 162 -12.17 -5.02 14.53
C ARG A 162 -12.72 -6.45 14.59
N ARG A 163 -12.68 -7.21 13.49
CA ARG A 163 -13.14 -8.61 13.44
C ARG A 163 -12.28 -9.56 14.27
N CYS A 164 -10.96 -9.41 14.25
CA CYS A 164 -10.06 -10.20 15.10
C CYS A 164 -10.28 -9.92 16.59
N ASN A 165 -10.43 -8.65 17.00
CA ASN A 165 -10.75 -8.30 18.39
C ASN A 165 -12.12 -8.84 18.81
N ALA A 166 -13.12 -8.81 17.94
CA ALA A 166 -14.43 -9.39 18.21
C ALA A 166 -14.40 -10.94 18.30
N ALA A 167 -13.54 -11.61 17.52
CA ALA A 167 -13.34 -13.05 17.59
C ALA A 167 -12.57 -13.48 18.86
N LEU A 168 -11.53 -12.72 19.24
CA LEU A 168 -10.74 -12.97 20.45
C LEU A 168 -11.55 -12.70 21.73
N SER A 169 -12.36 -11.63 21.77
CA SER A 169 -13.20 -11.33 22.95
C SER A 169 -14.31 -12.35 23.18
N ARG A 170 -14.85 -12.94 22.10
CA ARG A 170 -15.81 -14.06 22.19
C ARG A 170 -15.13 -15.35 22.64
N ARG A 171 -13.89 -15.61 22.19
CA ARG A 171 -13.13 -16.83 22.57
C ARG A 171 -12.68 -16.81 24.03
N TRP A 172 -12.44 -15.63 24.62
CA TRP A 172 -12.05 -15.51 26.03
C TRP A 172 -13.21 -15.65 27.03
N LYS A 173 -14.46 -15.44 26.60
CA LYS A 173 -15.66 -15.65 27.43
C LYS A 173 -16.04 -17.13 27.61
N TYR A 174 -15.50 -18.05 26.81
CA TYR A 174 -15.82 -19.48 26.84
C TYR A 174 -14.85 -20.35 27.66
N HIS A 175 -13.87 -19.76 28.37
CA HIS A 175 -12.88 -20.50 29.19
C HIS A 175 -12.78 -20.00 30.64
N ARG A 176 -13.84 -19.37 31.16
CA ARG A 176 -14.02 -19.19 32.62
C ARG A 176 -15.33 -19.83 33.06
N SER A 177 -15.26 -21.12 33.34
CA SER A 177 -16.22 -21.89 34.13
C SER A 177 -15.45 -23.03 34.76
#